data_AF-A0A2S4LAB9-F1
#
_entry.id   AF-A0A2S4LAB9-F1
#
_cell.length_a   1.000
_cell.length_b   1.000
_cell.length_c   1.000
_cell.angle_alpha   90.00
_cell.angle_beta   90.00
_cell.angle_gamma   90.00
#
_symmetry.space_group_name_H-M   'P 1'
#
loop_
_entity.id
_entity.type
_entity.pdbx_description
1 polymer ?
#
loop_
_entity_poly.entity_id
_entity_poly.type
_entity_poly.pdbx_seq_one_letter_code
_entity_poly.pdbx_strand_id
1 'polypeptide(L)'
;AAEGRPRDGDALLATDAEREALRRNAFASLEKTIADRERLRQASERIEDLAEASARHWDDPYTQNQRLRKAFRAGRKERERDAAAAEDLGNRLSLGIDLVPATEEDARRAALVDFGPADESSDRALAKPLFEGAGLSRRPEASTRRDNLASELMTNTRAAQDPFLKARELRPPRLPGVKRKRAASAEADSPPKEAQPQETSVSGGLVHYDSD
;
A
#
# COMPACT_ATOMS: atom_id res chain seq x y z
N ALA A 1 -31.52 -70.75 17.73
CA ALA A 1 -32.62 -69.79 17.48
C ALA A 1 -32.29 -69.06 16.18
N ALA A 2 -33.10 -69.23 15.14
CA ALA A 2 -32.81 -68.75 13.80
C ALA A 2 -33.12 -67.24 13.67
N GLU A 3 -32.17 -66.50 13.11
CA GLU A 3 -32.27 -65.08 12.80
C GLU A 3 -33.31 -64.84 11.70
N GLY A 4 -34.26 -63.93 11.96
CA GLY A 4 -35.30 -63.55 11.02
C GLY A 4 -34.76 -62.63 9.93
N ARG A 5 -34.47 -63.17 8.75
CA ARG A 5 -34.42 -62.35 7.52
C ARG A 5 -35.82 -61.81 7.21
N PRO A 6 -35.98 -60.52 6.93
CA PRO A 6 -37.26 -59.99 6.45
C PRO A 6 -37.61 -60.67 5.11
N ARG A 7 -38.85 -61.14 5.00
CA ARG A 7 -39.39 -61.82 3.82
C ARG A 7 -39.70 -60.80 2.72
N ASP A 8 -39.49 -61.21 1.47
CA ASP A 8 -39.90 -60.49 0.26
C ASP A 8 -41.41 -60.22 0.31
N GLY A 9 -41.80 -59.01 0.70
CA GLY A 9 -43.20 -58.61 0.84
C GLY A 9 -43.48 -57.46 1.81
N ASP A 10 -42.59 -57.19 2.78
CA ASP A 10 -42.71 -56.01 3.66
C ASP A 10 -42.19 -54.75 2.95
N ALA A 11 -42.90 -54.32 1.91
CA ALA A 11 -42.77 -52.95 1.43
C ALA A 11 -43.39 -52.03 2.50
N LEU A 12 -42.60 -51.69 3.52
CA LEU A 12 -42.86 -50.54 4.38
C LEU A 12 -43.18 -49.37 3.43
N LEU A 13 -44.45 -48.95 3.39
CA LEU A 13 -44.89 -47.83 2.58
C LEU A 13 -44.17 -46.60 3.13
N ALA A 14 -43.02 -46.28 2.54
CA ALA A 14 -42.25 -45.08 2.86
C ALA A 14 -43.23 -43.92 2.95
N THR A 15 -43.19 -43.20 4.06
CA THR A 15 -44.12 -42.10 4.33
C THR A 15 -44.02 -41.07 3.20
N ASP A 16 -45.10 -40.35 2.92
CA ASP A 16 -45.09 -39.38 1.82
C ASP A 16 -43.96 -38.35 1.95
N ALA A 17 -43.59 -38.00 3.19
CA ALA A 17 -42.44 -37.14 3.51
C ALA A 17 -41.10 -37.75 3.08
N GLU A 18 -40.87 -39.05 3.30
CA GLU A 18 -39.64 -39.75 2.89
C GLU A 18 -39.55 -39.87 1.37
N ARG A 19 -40.68 -40.11 0.69
CA ARG A 19 -40.77 -40.13 -0.78
C ARG A 19 -40.45 -38.76 -1.39
N GLU A 20 -40.96 -37.69 -0.79
CA GLU A 20 -40.65 -36.32 -1.21
C GLU A 20 -39.18 -35.96 -0.99
N ALA A 21 -38.60 -36.35 0.15
CA ALA A 21 -37.17 -36.12 0.42
C ALA A 21 -36.28 -36.85 -0.61
N LEU A 22 -36.59 -38.11 -0.92
CA LEU A 22 -35.88 -38.86 -1.97
C LEU A 22 -36.05 -38.21 -3.36
N ARG A 23 -37.24 -37.71 -3.70
CA ARG A 23 -37.47 -36.94 -4.93
C ARG A 23 -36.64 -35.67 -4.96
N ARG A 24 -36.64 -34.88 -3.89
CA ARG A 24 -35.84 -33.64 -3.80
C ARG A 24 -34.35 -33.91 -3.93
N ASN A 25 -33.85 -34.98 -3.32
CA ASN A 25 -32.46 -35.40 -3.47
C ASN A 25 -32.13 -35.86 -4.90
N ALA A 26 -33.04 -36.60 -5.54
CA ALA A 26 -32.88 -37.01 -6.93
C ALA A 26 -32.90 -35.81 -7.89
N PHE A 27 -33.81 -34.86 -7.68
CA PHE A 27 -33.88 -33.62 -8.46
C PHE A 27 -32.66 -32.73 -8.23
N ALA A 28 -32.14 -32.61 -7.00
CA ALA A 28 -30.92 -31.86 -6.72
C ALA A 28 -29.69 -32.44 -7.46
N SER A 29 -29.62 -33.77 -7.61
CA SER A 29 -28.58 -34.41 -8.42
C SER A 29 -28.75 -34.08 -9.91
N LEU A 30 -29.99 -34.17 -10.43
CA LEU A 30 -30.29 -33.82 -11.82
C LEU A 30 -30.03 -32.34 -12.13
N GLU A 31 -30.45 -31.43 -11.26
CA GLU A 31 -30.22 -29.98 -11.38
C GLU A 31 -28.73 -29.65 -11.44
N LYS A 32 -27.89 -30.31 -10.64
CA LYS A 32 -26.42 -30.16 -10.74
C LYS A 32 -25.91 -30.58 -12.12
N THR A 33 -26.36 -31.72 -12.64
CA THR A 33 -25.95 -32.16 -13.98
C THR A 33 -26.45 -31.24 -15.10
N ILE A 34 -27.61 -30.62 -14.93
CA ILE A 34 -28.16 -29.64 -15.88
C ILE A 34 -27.33 -28.35 -15.82
N ALA A 35 -27.07 -27.82 -14.62
CA ALA A 35 -26.23 -26.64 -14.44
C ALA A 35 -24.81 -26.85 -15.00
N ASP A 36 -24.24 -28.03 -14.82
CA ASP A 36 -22.92 -28.35 -15.37
C ASP A 36 -22.92 -28.46 -16.90
N ARG A 37 -24.01 -28.95 -17.51
CA ARG A 37 -24.19 -28.92 -18.98
C ARG A 37 -24.36 -27.51 -19.51
N GLU A 38 -25.11 -26.66 -18.80
CA GLU A 38 -25.27 -25.25 -19.17
C GLU A 38 -23.94 -24.50 -19.07
N ARG A 39 -23.17 -24.73 -18.00
CA ARG A 39 -21.80 -24.20 -17.85
C ARG A 39 -20.88 -24.68 -18.97
N LEU A 40 -20.94 -25.97 -19.32
CA LEU A 40 -20.16 -26.53 -20.43
C LEU A 40 -20.51 -25.82 -21.75
N ARG A 41 -21.79 -25.62 -22.02
CA ARG A 41 -22.25 -24.91 -23.22
C ARG A 41 -21.78 -23.45 -23.26
N GLN A 42 -21.91 -22.72 -22.15
CA GLN A 42 -21.44 -21.33 -22.07
C GLN A 42 -19.92 -21.26 -22.22
N ALA A 43 -19.19 -22.22 -21.64
CA ALA A 43 -17.75 -22.31 -21.80
C ALA A 43 -17.34 -22.63 -23.24
N SER A 44 -18.05 -23.53 -23.93
CA SER A 44 -17.77 -23.83 -25.34
C SER A 44 -18.05 -22.63 -26.23
N GLU A 45 -19.17 -21.94 -26.06
CA GLU A 45 -19.51 -20.71 -26.79
C GLU A 45 -18.42 -19.64 -26.58
N ARG A 46 -17.97 -19.44 -25.32
CA ARG A 46 -16.88 -18.51 -25.02
C ARG A 46 -15.54 -18.91 -25.66
N ILE A 47 -15.23 -20.21 -25.71
CA ILE A 47 -14.01 -20.70 -26.36
C ILE A 47 -14.08 -20.45 -27.87
N GLU A 48 -15.23 -20.68 -28.49
CA GLU A 48 -15.45 -20.41 -29.90
C GLU A 48 -15.30 -18.92 -30.22
N ASP A 49 -15.90 -18.03 -29.42
CA ASP A 49 -15.75 -16.57 -29.57
C ASP A 49 -14.27 -16.13 -29.47
N LEU A 50 -13.54 -16.67 -28.49
CA LEU A 50 -12.11 -16.37 -28.31
C LEU A 50 -11.28 -16.93 -29.46
N ALA A 51 -11.61 -18.12 -29.97
CA ALA A 51 -10.93 -18.73 -31.10
C ALA A 51 -11.17 -17.92 -32.39
N GLU A 52 -12.40 -17.46 -32.63
CA GLU A 52 -12.73 -16.62 -33.77
C GLU A 52 -12.02 -15.26 -33.67
N ALA A 53 -12.07 -14.61 -32.50
CA ALA A 53 -11.34 -13.38 -32.27
C ALA A 53 -9.84 -13.58 -32.51
N SER A 54 -9.24 -14.63 -31.95
CA SER A 54 -7.84 -14.99 -32.16
C SER A 54 -7.54 -15.17 -33.65
N ALA A 55 -8.34 -15.95 -34.38
CA ALA A 55 -8.17 -16.18 -35.81
C ALA A 55 -8.16 -14.86 -36.61
N ARG A 56 -9.10 -13.94 -36.33
CA ARG A 56 -9.14 -12.62 -36.97
C ARG A 56 -7.88 -11.78 -36.69
N HIS A 57 -7.29 -11.91 -35.50
CA HIS A 57 -6.08 -11.16 -35.14
C HIS A 57 -4.82 -11.78 -35.77
N TRP A 58 -4.80 -13.10 -35.95
CA TRP A 58 -3.68 -13.85 -36.51
C TRP A 58 -3.75 -14.12 -38.02
N ASP A 59 -4.81 -13.67 -38.70
CA ASP A 59 -4.94 -13.75 -40.17
C ASP A 59 -3.80 -13.01 -40.89
N ASP A 60 -3.34 -11.90 -40.30
CA ASP A 60 -2.15 -11.18 -40.75
C ASP A 60 -1.12 -10.99 -39.61
N PRO A 61 -0.23 -11.98 -39.41
CA PRO A 61 0.82 -11.90 -38.41
C PRO A 61 1.82 -10.76 -38.66
N TYR A 62 1.99 -10.34 -39.92
CA TYR A 62 2.98 -9.33 -40.27
C TYR A 62 2.57 -7.96 -39.73
N THR A 63 1.32 -7.54 -39.95
CA THR A 63 0.84 -6.26 -39.45
C THR A 63 0.76 -6.21 -37.92
N GLN A 64 0.42 -7.32 -37.26
CA GLN A 64 0.46 -7.38 -35.79
C GLN A 64 1.89 -7.23 -35.26
N ASN A 65 2.85 -7.95 -35.83
CA ASN A 65 4.26 -7.82 -35.46
C ASN A 65 4.80 -6.42 -35.75
N GLN A 66 4.38 -5.79 -36.85
CA GLN A 66 4.72 -4.41 -37.16
C GLN A 66 4.18 -3.44 -36.10
N ARG A 67 2.92 -3.61 -35.66
CA ARG A 67 2.30 -2.81 -34.59
C ARG A 67 3.03 -3.00 -33.26
N LEU A 68 3.33 -4.24 -32.87
CA LEU A 68 4.11 -4.54 -31.66
C LEU A 68 5.47 -3.84 -31.70
N ARG A 69 6.23 -4.00 -32.79
CA ARG A 69 7.53 -3.34 -32.95
C ARG A 69 7.39 -1.81 -32.90
N LYS A 70 6.32 -1.23 -33.46
CA LYS A 70 6.06 0.22 -33.38
C LYS A 70 5.84 0.66 -31.93
N ALA A 71 5.01 -0.06 -31.16
CA ALA A 71 4.76 0.21 -29.75
C ALA A 71 6.04 0.09 -28.91
N PHE A 72 6.82 -0.99 -29.08
CA PHE A 72 8.09 -1.15 -28.37
C PHE A 72 9.12 -0.07 -28.73
N ARG A 73 9.19 0.35 -29.99
CA ARG A 73 10.05 1.47 -30.40
C ARG A 73 9.61 2.79 -29.76
N ALA A 74 8.31 3.05 -29.68
CA ALA A 74 7.79 4.25 -29.02
C ALA A 74 8.17 4.26 -27.54
N GLY A 75 7.87 3.18 -26.81
CA GLY A 75 8.22 3.08 -25.39
C GLY A 75 9.73 3.06 -25.12
N ARG A 76 10.55 2.57 -26.07
CA ARG A 76 12.02 2.71 -25.98
C ARG A 76 12.45 4.17 -26.08
N LYS A 77 11.96 4.89 -27.08
CA LYS A 77 12.28 6.30 -27.28
C LYS A 77 11.84 7.18 -26.11
N GLU A 78 10.71 6.87 -25.50
CA GLU A 78 10.22 7.54 -24.30
C GLU A 78 11.20 7.34 -23.13
N ARG A 79 11.56 6.10 -22.82
CA ARG A 79 12.57 5.81 -21.79
C ARG A 79 13.94 6.43 -22.06
N GLU A 80 14.38 6.44 -23.32
CA GLU A 80 15.62 7.13 -23.72
C GLU A 80 15.54 8.64 -23.51
N ARG A 81 14.39 9.27 -23.79
CA ARG A 81 14.16 10.71 -23.54
C ARG A 81 14.12 11.01 -22.05
N ASP A 82 13.42 10.21 -21.27
CA ASP A 82 13.30 10.40 -19.83
C ASP A 82 14.66 10.22 -19.16
N ALA A 83 15.44 9.22 -19.58
CA ALA A 83 16.82 9.02 -19.12
C ALA A 83 17.72 10.21 -19.49
N ALA A 84 17.64 10.72 -20.73
CA ALA A 84 18.40 11.91 -21.13
C ALA A 84 18.00 13.15 -20.33
N ALA A 85 16.71 13.37 -20.10
CA ALA A 85 16.22 14.47 -19.27
C ALA A 85 16.68 14.35 -17.80
N ALA A 86 16.74 13.12 -17.28
CA ALA A 86 17.26 12.84 -15.96
C ALA A 86 18.76 13.11 -15.87
N GLU A 87 19.58 12.61 -16.81
CA GLU A 87 21.02 12.90 -16.88
C GLU A 87 21.28 14.41 -16.99
N ASP A 88 20.53 15.13 -17.84
CA ASP A 88 20.63 16.58 -17.98
C ASP A 88 20.34 17.30 -16.66
N LEU A 89 19.29 16.88 -15.93
CA LEU A 89 18.95 17.44 -14.62
C LEU A 89 20.04 17.13 -13.59
N GLY A 90 20.56 15.89 -13.59
CA GLY A 90 21.68 15.46 -12.76
C GLY A 90 22.92 16.32 -12.99
N ASN A 91 23.30 16.54 -14.26
CA ASN A 91 24.43 17.39 -14.64
C ASN A 91 24.23 18.86 -14.20
N ARG A 92 23.05 19.43 -14.41
CA ARG A 92 22.73 20.82 -13.99
C ARG A 92 22.82 21.00 -12.49
N LEU A 93 22.34 20.03 -11.73
CA LEU A 93 22.41 20.03 -10.27
C LEU A 93 23.74 19.45 -9.75
N SER A 94 24.64 19.01 -10.64
CA SER A 94 25.90 18.32 -10.32
C SER A 94 25.71 17.16 -9.34
N LEU A 95 24.61 16.43 -9.51
CA LEU A 95 24.29 15.22 -8.77
C LEU A 95 25.08 14.07 -9.38
N GLY A 96 25.99 13.46 -8.61
CA GLY A 96 26.74 12.27 -9.01
C GLY A 96 25.97 10.97 -8.79
N ILE A 97 24.63 10.99 -8.91
CA ILE A 97 23.74 9.86 -8.66
C ILE A 97 22.78 9.64 -9.82
N ASP A 98 22.46 8.38 -10.09
CA ASP A 98 21.47 8.01 -11.10
C ASP A 98 20.06 8.35 -10.60
N LEU A 99 19.33 9.16 -11.37
CA LEU A 99 18.00 9.60 -11.02
C LEU A 99 16.95 8.55 -11.41
N VAL A 100 16.09 8.22 -10.44
CA VAL A 100 14.99 7.26 -10.59
C VAL A 100 13.73 8.01 -11.08
N PRO A 101 12.82 7.37 -11.83
CA PRO A 101 11.55 7.97 -12.21
C PRO A 101 10.74 8.42 -10.99
N ALA A 102 10.08 9.57 -11.11
CA ALA A 102 9.28 10.14 -10.02
C ALA A 102 8.07 9.27 -9.69
N THR A 103 7.82 9.07 -8.39
CA THR A 103 6.62 8.39 -7.89
C THR A 103 5.54 9.40 -7.47
N GLU A 104 4.30 8.93 -7.33
CA GLU A 104 3.20 9.79 -6.87
C GLU A 104 3.42 10.31 -5.45
N GLU A 105 4.10 9.53 -4.59
CA GLU A 105 4.46 9.96 -3.24
C GLU A 105 5.45 11.11 -3.27
N ASP A 106 6.43 11.06 -4.18
CA ASP A 106 7.40 12.14 -4.37
C ASP A 106 6.69 13.43 -4.77
N ALA A 107 5.69 13.35 -5.65
CA ALA A 107 4.88 14.50 -6.03
C ALA A 107 4.10 15.08 -4.83
N ARG A 108 3.51 14.23 -3.98
CA ARG A 108 2.81 14.68 -2.76
C ARG A 108 3.76 15.34 -1.77
N ARG A 109 4.95 14.76 -1.56
CA ARG A 109 5.98 15.33 -0.67
C ARG A 109 6.50 16.65 -1.21
N ALA A 110 6.77 16.73 -2.52
CA ALA A 110 7.21 17.96 -3.18
C ALA A 110 6.15 19.07 -3.07
N ALA A 111 4.86 18.74 -3.17
CA ALA A 111 3.77 19.71 -3.01
C ALA A 111 3.67 20.28 -1.59
N LEU A 112 4.19 19.58 -0.57
CA LEU A 112 4.26 20.08 0.81
C LEU A 112 5.46 21.02 1.04
N VAL A 113 6.44 21.01 0.15
CA VAL A 113 7.60 21.89 0.24
C VAL A 113 7.23 23.25 -0.35
N ASP A 114 7.08 24.25 0.51
CA ASP A 114 6.91 25.64 0.09
C ASP A 114 8.28 26.25 -0.23
N PHE A 115 8.60 26.35 -1.51
CA PHE A 115 9.72 27.17 -1.94
C PHE A 115 9.26 28.62 -1.79
N GLY A 116 9.85 29.32 -0.81
CA GLY A 116 9.63 30.76 -0.62
C GLY A 116 9.73 31.52 -1.94
N PRO A 117 9.12 32.72 -2.03
CA PRO A 117 8.95 33.42 -3.29
C PRO A 117 10.25 33.39 -4.08
N ALA A 118 10.18 32.91 -5.32
CA ALA A 118 11.34 32.84 -6.20
C ALA A 118 11.93 34.24 -6.28
N ASP A 119 12.99 34.45 -5.51
CA ASP A 119 13.59 35.74 -5.36
C ASP A 119 14.24 36.04 -6.71
N GLU A 120 13.58 36.90 -7.51
CA GLU A 120 14.23 37.72 -8.56
C GLU A 120 15.44 38.49 -7.98
N SER A 121 15.52 38.54 -6.65
CA SER A 121 16.64 38.96 -5.83
C SER A 121 17.88 38.05 -5.93
N SER A 122 17.78 36.77 -6.30
CA SER A 122 18.97 35.91 -6.46
C SER A 122 19.84 36.37 -7.64
N ASP A 123 19.23 36.67 -8.78
CA ASP A 123 19.90 37.32 -9.92
C ASP A 123 20.39 38.72 -9.56
N ARG A 124 19.64 39.46 -8.73
CA ARG A 124 20.02 40.79 -8.24
C ARG A 124 21.14 40.76 -7.19
N ALA A 125 21.29 39.68 -6.44
CA ALA A 125 22.33 39.46 -5.45
C ALA A 125 23.65 39.06 -6.12
N LEU A 126 23.59 38.37 -7.26
CA LEU A 126 24.73 38.12 -8.14
C LEU A 126 25.12 39.36 -8.95
N ALA A 127 24.18 40.26 -9.24
CA ALA A 127 24.42 41.51 -9.98
C ALA A 127 24.99 42.66 -9.12
N LYS A 128 24.95 42.55 -7.78
CA LYS A 128 25.50 43.57 -6.87
C LYS A 128 26.91 43.18 -6.44
N PRO A 129 27.94 44.02 -6.67
CA PRO A 129 29.28 43.72 -6.21
C PRO A 129 29.30 43.62 -4.68
N LEU A 130 29.90 42.54 -4.17
CA LEU A 130 29.90 42.17 -2.75
C LEU A 130 30.60 43.20 -1.82
N PHE A 131 31.24 44.22 -2.40
CA PHE A 131 31.99 45.26 -1.70
C PHE A 131 31.79 46.62 -2.36
N GLU A 132 30.56 47.13 -2.37
CA GLU A 132 30.35 48.57 -2.51
C GLU A 132 30.31 49.19 -1.10
N GLY A 133 31.37 49.91 -0.76
CA GLY A 133 31.67 50.34 0.60
C GLY A 133 30.65 51.31 1.19
N ALA A 134 30.23 51.04 2.43
CA ALA A 134 29.84 52.05 3.40
C ALA A 134 29.74 51.47 4.82
N GLY A 135 30.53 52.03 5.73
CA GLY A 135 29.99 52.59 6.98
C GLY A 135 29.46 51.66 8.08
N LEU A 136 30.24 51.63 9.17
CA LEU A 136 29.89 51.37 10.57
C LEU A 136 28.42 51.24 11.00
N SER A 137 28.24 50.28 11.93
CA SER A 137 27.24 50.17 13.01
C SER A 137 25.94 49.40 12.73
N ARG A 138 25.94 48.11 13.08
CA ARG A 138 24.70 47.42 13.48
C ARG A 138 24.94 46.66 14.78
N ARG A 139 24.22 47.10 15.82
CA ARG A 139 24.16 46.52 17.17
C ARG A 139 23.79 45.03 17.17
N PRO A 140 24.06 44.27 18.25
CA PRO A 140 24.01 42.82 18.29
C PRO A 140 22.58 42.28 18.48
N GLU A 141 21.74 42.42 17.46
CA GLU A 141 20.43 41.75 17.38
C GLU A 141 20.56 40.25 17.06
N ALA A 142 21.73 39.84 16.56
CA ALA A 142 21.99 38.47 16.16
C ALA A 142 22.32 37.54 17.34
N SER A 143 22.87 38.05 18.45
CA SER A 143 23.16 37.24 19.64
C SER A 143 21.88 36.91 20.41
N THR A 144 21.03 37.91 20.66
CA THR A 144 19.77 37.70 21.40
C THR A 144 18.82 36.74 20.69
N ARG A 145 18.78 36.75 19.34
CA ARG A 145 18.01 35.80 18.54
C ARG A 145 18.57 34.37 18.63
N ARG A 146 19.89 34.21 18.67
CA ARG A 146 20.54 32.90 18.84
C ARG A 146 20.28 32.36 20.25
N ASP A 147 20.35 33.21 21.27
CA ASP A 147 20.11 32.81 22.65
C ASP A 147 18.64 32.38 22.86
N ASN A 148 17.69 33.11 22.26
CA ASN A 148 16.27 32.75 22.30
C ASN A 148 16.01 31.41 21.58
N LEU A 149 16.57 31.22 20.38
CA LEU A 149 16.45 29.96 19.63
C LEU A 149 17.05 28.78 20.40
N ALA A 150 18.23 28.96 21.00
CA ALA A 150 18.87 27.93 21.81
C ALA A 150 18.01 27.54 23.02
N SER A 151 17.40 28.53 23.69
CA SER A 151 16.50 28.28 24.81
C SER A 151 15.22 27.54 24.40
N GLU A 152 14.67 27.84 23.21
CA GLU A 152 13.49 27.18 22.67
C GLU A 152 13.78 25.72 22.27
N LEU A 153 14.91 25.48 21.62
CA LEU A 153 15.34 24.13 21.28
C LEU A 153 15.62 23.29 22.53
N MET A 154 16.26 23.86 23.56
CA MET A 154 16.52 23.17 24.82
C MET A 154 15.23 22.86 25.60
N THR A 155 14.25 23.75 25.58
CA THR A 155 12.97 23.53 26.27
C THR A 155 12.08 22.52 25.55
N ASN A 156 12.01 22.57 24.22
CA ASN A 156 11.28 21.59 23.41
C ASN A 156 11.91 20.19 23.47
N THR A 157 13.23 20.09 23.37
CA THR A 157 13.94 18.80 23.51
C THR A 157 13.77 18.22 24.91
N ARG A 158 13.85 19.03 25.96
CA ARG A 158 13.57 18.59 27.34
C ARG A 158 12.12 18.14 27.52
N ALA A 159 11.15 18.84 26.95
CA ALA A 159 9.74 18.42 27.00
C ALA A 159 9.51 17.08 26.27
N ALA A 160 10.21 16.86 25.16
CA ALA A 160 10.11 15.62 24.38
C ALA A 160 10.86 14.44 25.01
N GLN A 161 11.95 14.67 25.74
CA GLN A 161 12.80 13.60 26.30
C GLN A 161 12.58 13.36 27.80
N ASP A 162 11.99 14.29 28.56
CA ASP A 162 11.78 14.13 30.00
C ASP A 162 10.50 13.29 30.29
N PRO A 163 10.63 12.09 30.88
CA PRO A 163 9.50 11.21 31.16
C PRO A 163 8.56 11.76 32.25
N PHE A 164 9.01 12.71 33.08
CA PHE A 164 8.21 13.28 34.17
C PHE A 164 7.36 14.47 33.74
N LEU A 165 7.69 15.13 32.62
CA LEU A 165 6.88 16.20 32.04
C LEU A 165 5.65 15.64 31.29
N LYS A 166 5.81 14.54 30.54
CA LYS A 166 4.70 13.85 29.85
C LYS A 166 3.64 13.30 30.81
N ALA A 167 4.06 12.85 31.99
CA ALA A 167 3.15 12.37 33.04
C ALA A 167 2.26 13.48 33.66
N ARG A 168 2.57 14.76 33.41
CA ARG A 168 1.79 15.90 33.91
C ARG A 168 0.60 16.23 33.01
N GLU A 169 0.70 15.96 31.71
CA GLU A 169 -0.39 16.15 30.75
C GLU A 169 -1.51 15.11 30.91
N LEU A 170 -1.17 13.91 31.39
CA LEU A 170 -2.14 12.84 31.69
C LEU A 170 -2.90 13.04 33.02
N ARG A 171 -2.59 14.11 33.78
CA ARG A 171 -3.34 14.43 35.01
C ARG A 171 -4.35 15.52 34.71
N PRO A 172 -5.65 15.32 35.02
CA PRO A 172 -6.63 16.40 34.88
C PRO A 172 -6.20 17.60 35.73
N PRO A 173 -6.42 18.85 35.25
CA PRO A 173 -5.95 20.05 35.91
C PRO A 173 -6.43 20.08 37.36
N ARG A 174 -5.47 20.24 38.30
CA ARG A 174 -5.78 20.35 39.73
C ARG A 174 -6.29 21.76 39.99
N LEU A 175 -7.58 21.88 40.29
CA LEU A 175 -8.17 23.13 40.73
C LEU A 175 -7.55 23.52 42.09
N PRO A 176 -6.98 24.73 42.24
CA PRO A 176 -6.46 25.19 43.52
C PRO A 176 -7.60 25.28 44.55
N GLY A 177 -7.41 24.69 45.73
CA GLY A 177 -8.35 24.76 46.85
C GLY A 177 -9.09 23.46 47.23
N VAL A 178 -8.99 22.37 46.45
CA VAL A 178 -9.72 21.12 46.74
C VAL A 178 -8.79 20.04 47.33
N LYS A 179 -8.95 19.70 48.62
CA LYS A 179 -8.24 18.60 49.28
C LYS A 179 -8.96 17.26 49.02
N ARG A 180 -8.27 16.26 48.47
CA ARG A 180 -8.80 14.89 48.31
C ARG A 180 -7.97 13.86 49.11
N LYS A 181 -8.67 12.91 49.72
CA LYS A 181 -8.14 11.81 50.55
C LYS A 181 -7.57 10.70 49.64
N ARG A 182 -6.34 10.27 49.91
CA ARG A 182 -5.60 9.23 49.15
C ARG A 182 -6.16 7.84 49.50
N ALA A 183 -6.62 7.07 48.52
CA ALA A 183 -6.88 5.64 48.67
C ALA A 183 -5.65 4.86 48.17
N ALA A 184 -5.17 3.91 48.98
CA ALA A 184 -4.09 3.00 48.64
C ALA A 184 -4.67 1.78 47.94
N SER A 185 -4.12 1.38 46.81
CA SER A 185 -4.42 0.11 46.15
C SER A 185 -3.16 -0.74 46.12
N ALA A 186 -3.26 -1.89 46.78
CA ALA A 186 -2.35 -3.01 46.75
C ALA A 186 -2.63 -3.93 45.53
N GLU A 187 -1.74 -4.90 45.36
CA GLU A 187 -1.65 -5.99 44.37
C GLU A 187 -0.99 -5.62 43.03
N ALA A 188 0.20 -6.11 42.67
CA ALA A 188 0.86 -7.44 42.68
C ALA A 188 0.80 -8.12 41.29
N ASP A 189 1.97 -8.07 40.65
CA ASP A 189 2.67 -9.13 39.91
C ASP A 189 1.94 -10.00 38.87
N SER A 190 2.36 -9.86 37.60
CA SER A 190 2.27 -10.89 36.56
C SER A 190 3.31 -10.60 35.44
N PRO A 191 4.13 -11.58 35.01
CA PRO A 191 5.27 -11.37 34.09
C PRO A 191 4.87 -11.41 32.59
N PRO A 192 5.78 -11.05 31.65
CA PRO A 192 5.40 -10.64 30.30
C PRO A 192 5.13 -11.81 29.36
N LYS A 193 4.11 -11.67 28.49
CA LYS A 193 3.88 -12.58 27.36
C LYS A 193 4.77 -12.20 26.17
N GLU A 194 5.50 -13.21 25.75
CA GLU A 194 6.37 -13.34 24.59
C GLU A 194 5.62 -13.05 23.28
N ALA A 195 6.25 -12.27 22.40
CA ALA A 195 5.71 -11.90 21.09
C ALA A 195 5.96 -13.04 20.09
N GLN A 196 4.88 -13.55 19.49
CA GLN A 196 4.94 -14.46 18.35
C GLN A 196 5.06 -13.65 17.05
N PRO A 197 5.94 -14.03 16.10
CA PRO A 197 6.00 -13.40 14.78
C PRO A 197 4.82 -13.87 13.91
N GLN A 198 4.19 -12.90 13.23
CA GLN A 198 3.12 -13.13 12.28
C GLN A 198 3.66 -13.78 11.00
N GLU A 199 3.10 -14.93 10.63
CA GLU A 199 3.32 -15.57 9.34
C GLU A 199 2.64 -14.75 8.23
N THR A 200 3.42 -14.21 7.32
CA THR A 200 2.92 -13.66 6.05
C THR A 200 2.69 -14.82 5.09
N SER A 201 1.44 -15.16 4.82
CA SER A 201 1.05 -16.05 3.74
C SER A 201 1.36 -15.39 2.39
N VAL A 202 2.48 -15.75 1.77
CA VAL A 202 2.77 -15.38 0.37
C VAL A 202 2.26 -16.52 -0.51
N SER A 203 1.15 -16.26 -1.19
CA SER A 203 0.61 -17.15 -2.21
C SER A 203 1.34 -16.97 -3.54
N GLY A 204 1.88 -18.08 -4.06
CA GLY A 204 1.76 -18.43 -5.48
C GLY A 204 2.93 -18.07 -6.41
N GLY A 205 3.58 -19.12 -6.93
CA GLY A 205 4.07 -19.12 -8.30
C GLY A 205 5.57 -19.33 -8.53
N LEU A 206 6.18 -20.38 -7.97
CA LEU A 206 7.49 -20.84 -8.45
C LEU A 206 7.28 -22.06 -9.36
N VAL A 207 7.29 -21.81 -10.67
CA VAL A 207 7.35 -22.86 -11.70
C VAL A 207 8.79 -23.36 -11.76
N HIS A 208 9.03 -24.59 -11.30
CA HIS A 208 10.30 -25.27 -11.50
C HIS A 208 10.27 -25.94 -12.88
N TYR A 209 11.16 -25.50 -13.76
CA TYR A 209 11.47 -26.23 -15.00
C TYR A 209 12.47 -27.34 -14.65
N ASP A 210 12.02 -28.58 -14.71
CA ASP A 210 12.90 -29.72 -14.91
C ASP A 210 13.33 -29.72 -16.38
N SER A 211 14.64 -29.68 -16.60
CA SER A 211 15.25 -29.78 -17.93
C SER A 211 15.64 -31.23 -18.16
N ASP A 212 15.07 -31.85 -19.20
CA ASP A 212 15.68 -32.96 -19.94
C ASP A 212 16.75 -32.42 -20.91
#